data_AF-A0A9Y2AZ87-F1
#
_entry.id   AF-A0A9Y2AZ87-F1
#
_cell.length_a   1.000
_cell.length_b   1.000
_cell.length_c   1.000
_cell.angle_alpha   90.00
_cell.angle_beta   90.00
_cell.angle_gamma   90.00
#
_symmetry.space_group_name_H-M   'P 1'
#
loop_
_entity.id
_entity.type
_entity.pdbx_description
1 polymer ?
#
loop_
_entity_poly.entity_id
_entity_poly.type
_entity_poly.pdbx_seq_one_letter_code
_entity_poly.pdbx_strand_id
1 'polypeptide(L)' 'MRGASPVLRVDDGGEWRLDMSSRYRHLLGNRVRVEGRRSEFDMLDVEIIRPV' A
#
# COMPACT_ATOMS: atom_id res chain seq x y z
N MET A 1 -1.26 -19.05 1.22
CA MET A 1 -1.02 -18.30 -0.04
C MET A 1 -0.94 -16.82 0.31
N ARG A 2 0.24 -16.19 0.23
CA ARG A 2 0.33 -14.72 0.29
C ARG A 2 -0.29 -14.21 -1.01
N GLY A 3 -1.45 -13.55 -0.92
CA GLY A 3 -2.07 -12.91 -2.08
C GLY A 3 -1.16 -11.81 -2.65
N ALA A 4 -1.44 -11.34 -3.86
CA ALA A 4 -0.70 -10.22 -4.44
C ALA A 4 -0.75 -9.00 -3.49
N SER A 5 0.41 -8.41 -3.18
CA SER A 5 0.50 -7.14 -2.47
C SER A 5 0.11 -6.01 -3.43
N PRO A 6 -0.80 -5.10 -3.07
CA PRO A 6 -1.09 -3.94 -3.91
C PRO A 6 0.12 -2.99 -3.95
N VAL A 7 0.23 -2.24 -5.04
CA VAL A 7 1.28 -1.23 -5.25
C VAL A 7 0.67 0.16 -5.08
N LEU A 8 1.23 0.94 -4.17
CA LEU A 8 0.99 2.38 -4.04
C LEU A 8 1.89 3.11 -5.04
N ARG A 9 1.27 3.88 -5.92
CA ARG A 9 1.95 4.83 -6.81
C ARG A 9 1.89 6.21 -6.19
N VAL A 10 3.04 6.85 -6.02
CA VAL A 10 3.14 8.22 -5.51
C VAL A 10 3.36 9.20 -6.67
N ASP A 11 2.97 10.46 -6.46
CA ASP A 11 2.92 11.48 -7.52
C ASP A 11 4.29 11.78 -8.16
N ASP A 12 5.39 11.50 -7.46
CA ASP A 12 6.76 11.66 -7.95
C ASP A 12 7.27 10.46 -8.79
N GLY A 13 6.40 9.48 -9.04
CA GLY A 13 6.71 8.28 -9.82
C GLY A 13 7.28 7.11 -9.01
N GLY A 14 7.42 7.26 -7.69
CA GLY A 14 7.77 6.15 -6.80
C GLY A 14 6.68 5.08 -6.71
N GLU A 15 7.10 3.84 -6.49
CA GLU A 15 6.21 2.70 -6.25
C GLU A 15 6.56 2.00 -4.93
N TRP A 16 5.53 1.64 -4.17
CA TRP A 16 5.66 0.94 -2.89
C TRP A 16 4.71 -0.26 -2.84
N ARG A 17 5.25 -1.45 -2.57
CA ARG A 17 4.47 -2.65 -2.25
C ARG A 17 3.94 -2.53 -0.83
N LEU A 18 2.65 -2.82 -0.66
CA LEU A 18 2.00 -2.76 0.63
C LEU A 18 1.83 -4.17 1.19
N ASP A 19 2.45 -4.45 2.34
CA ASP A 19 2.15 -5.68 3.09
C ASP A 19 0.93 -5.42 4.00
N MET A 20 -0.19 -6.08 3.70
CA MET A 20 -1.45 -5.89 4.41
C MET A 20 -2.39 -7.09 4.30
N SER A 21 -3.22 -7.29 5.33
CA SER A 21 -4.03 -8.49 5.54
C SER A 21 -5.33 -8.60 4.71
N SER A 22 -5.33 -8.13 3.45
CA SER A 22 -6.32 -8.45 2.39
C SER A 22 -7.58 -7.56 2.24
N ARG A 23 -7.77 -6.49 3.02
CA ARG A 23 -8.99 -5.64 2.94
C ARG A 23 -8.84 -4.38 2.07
N TYR A 24 -8.14 -4.46 0.94
CA TYR A 24 -7.81 -3.27 0.11
C TYR A 24 -8.51 -3.18 -1.24
N ARG A 25 -9.26 -4.20 -1.68
CA ARG A 25 -9.81 -4.22 -3.06
C ARG A 25 -10.67 -2.99 -3.40
N HIS A 26 -11.42 -2.47 -2.44
CA HIS A 26 -12.24 -1.26 -2.60
C HIS A 26 -11.43 0.05 -2.66
N LEU A 27 -10.13 0.01 -2.37
CA LEU A 27 -9.22 1.14 -2.41
C LEU A 27 -8.39 1.19 -3.70
N LEU A 28 -8.43 0.13 -4.51
CA LEU A 28 -7.71 0.08 -5.77
C LEU A 28 -8.23 1.18 -6.72
N GLY A 29 -7.30 1.92 -7.34
CA GLY A 29 -7.62 3.06 -8.20
C GLY A 29 -7.97 4.35 -7.47
N ASN A 30 -8.10 4.32 -6.14
CA ASN A 30 -8.41 5.50 -5.35
C ASN A 30 -7.14 6.13 -4.77
N ARG A 31 -7.18 7.45 -4.58
CA ARG A 31 -6.14 8.15 -3.82
C ARG A 31 -6.33 7.82 -2.34
N VAL A 32 -5.25 7.38 -1.71
CA VAL A 32 -5.25 6.95 -0.31
C VAL A 32 -4.11 7.60 0.44
N ARG A 33 -4.29 7.70 1.76
CA ARG A 33 -3.21 7.95 2.70
C ARG A 33 -2.86 6.63 3.39
N VAL A 34 -1.57 6.31 3.41
CA VAL A 34 -1.03 5.09 4.01
C VAL A 34 -0.06 5.49 5.11
N GLU A 35 -0.17 4.85 6.26
CA GLU A 35 0.74 4.98 7.39
C GLU A 35 1.27 3.58 7.72
N GLY A 36 2.56 3.48 8.00
CA GLY A 36 3.22 2.19 8.19
C GLY A 36 4.72 2.32 8.35
N ARG A 37 5.38 1.16 8.45
CA ARG A 37 6.83 1.05 8.63
C ARG A 37 7.48 0.51 7.36
N ARG A 38 8.56 1.15 6.92
CA ARG A 38 9.39 0.62 5.84
C ARG A 38 10.09 -0.66 6.31
N SER A 39 9.86 -1.76 5.59
CA SER A 39 10.42 -3.08 5.90
C SER A 39 11.45 -3.55 4.87
N GLU A 40 11.34 -3.10 3.61
CA GLU A 40 12.33 -3.34 2.56
C GLU A 40 12.58 -2.08 1.69
N PHE A 41 13.33 -2.23 0.60
CA PHE A 41 13.60 -1.12 -0.31
C PHE A 41 12.31 -0.54 -0.90
N ASP A 42 11.39 -1.40 -1.34
CA ASP A 42 10.13 -1.04 -1.98
C ASP A 42 8.91 -1.57 -1.21
N MET A 43 9.05 -1.90 0.08
CA MET A 43 7.97 -2.48 0.88
C MET A 43 7.62 -1.64 2.12
N LEU A 44 6.32 -1.46 2.34
CA LEU A 44 5.74 -0.81 3.50
C LEU A 44 4.80 -1.79 4.21
N ASP A 45 5.09 -2.06 5.47
CA ASP A 45 4.18 -2.78 6.37
C ASP A 45 3.08 -1.81 6.80
N VAL A 46 1.86 -2.04 6.33
CA VAL A 46 0.76 -1.08 6.50
C VAL A 46 0.12 -1.21 7.88
N GLU A 47 0.10 -0.10 8.63
CA GLU A 47 -0.62 0.02 9.89
C GLU A 47 -2.03 0.61 9.67
N ILE A 48 -2.12 1.66 8.84
CA ILE A 48 -3.37 2.36 8.53
C ILE A 48 -3.43 2.68 7.03
N ILE A 49 -4.61 2.49 6.43
CA ILE A 49 -4.92 2.95 5.08
C ILE A 49 -6.32 3.52 5.02
N ARG A 50 -6.49 4.66 4.35
CA ARG A 50 -7.78 5.34 4.21
C ARG A 50 -7.85 6.18 2.93
N PRO A 51 -9.05 6.40 2.36
CA PRO A 51 -9.24 7.41 1.31
C PRO A 51 -8.76 8.79 1.75
N VAL A 52 -8.32 9.59 0.78
CA VAL A 52 -8.09 11.04 0.96
C VAL A 52 -9.40 11.80 0.83
#